data_AF-A0A8J4WC05-F1
#
_entry.id   AF-A0A8J4WC05-F1
#
_cell.length_a   1.000
_cell.length_b   1.000
_cell.length_c   1.000
_cell.angle_alpha   90.00
_cell.angle_beta   90.00
_cell.angle_gamma   90.00
#
_symmetry.space_group_name_H-M   'P 1'
#
loop_
_entity.id
_entity.type
_entity.pdbx_description
1 polymer ?
#
loop_
_entity_poly.entity_id
_entity_poly.type
_entity_poly.pdbx_seq_one_letter_code
_entity_poly.pdbx_strand_id
1 'polypeptide(L)'
;MYDGTRLAFAIERQGMNDDKMISPYWPEGAEDENGNLIPTIPLEQQIKGYISIPEVHIQGDSKFFGSFTDAVGKTGDGQVIRNMAMYEITKGLTEKNLPETFDMTVKLNVSGIQEPFEFVVPVKNLVKGAVVLHPDQTQSSGNFSYTIKQVDLTPVTTRLVLDSKGKVPATPEQTGDLSPTKMYYDIVDQDGNQVQQNMIGYFNSSPGMWRQILTKNKVEYWIYDVTFAKDIVELGAALRDKRLEGYADITT
;
A
#
# COMPACT_ATOMS: atom_id res chain seq x y z
N MET A 1 9.39 -6.12 -4.83
CA MET A 1 9.04 -4.97 -5.68
C MET A 1 9.08 -3.71 -4.82
N TYR A 2 9.76 -2.66 -5.28
CA TYR A 2 9.82 -1.37 -4.59
C TYR A 2 9.69 -0.24 -5.59
N ASP A 3 8.90 0.79 -5.28
CA ASP A 3 8.63 1.90 -6.21
C ASP A 3 8.86 3.31 -5.62
N GLY A 4 9.59 3.38 -4.50
CA GLY A 4 9.80 4.61 -3.75
C GLY A 4 8.83 4.80 -2.58
N THR A 5 7.59 4.31 -2.70
CA THR A 5 6.53 4.51 -1.70
C THR A 5 6.04 3.21 -1.06
N ARG A 6 6.14 2.11 -1.80
CA ARG A 6 5.69 0.78 -1.38
C ARG A 6 6.77 -0.24 -1.66
N LEU A 7 7.04 -1.08 -0.68
CA LEU A 7 7.84 -2.29 -0.83
C LEU A 7 6.95 -3.50 -0.57
N ALA A 8 6.88 -4.42 -1.52
CA ALA A 8 6.10 -5.65 -1.39
C ALA A 8 6.88 -6.86 -1.90
N PHE A 9 6.79 -7.98 -1.19
CA PHE A 9 7.34 -9.25 -1.63
C PHE A 9 6.41 -10.39 -1.23
N ALA A 10 6.43 -11.46 -2.03
CA ALA A 10 5.66 -12.66 -1.76
C ALA A 10 6.58 -13.79 -1.35
N ILE A 11 6.08 -14.65 -0.46
CA ILE A 11 6.72 -15.87 -0.02
C ILE A 11 5.84 -17.01 -0.50
N GLU A 12 6.41 -17.91 -1.29
CA GLU A 12 5.77 -19.16 -1.68
C GLU A 12 6.31 -20.29 -0.80
N ARG A 13 5.41 -21.13 -0.29
CA ARG A 13 5.79 -22.30 0.51
C ARG A 13 5.64 -23.58 -0.30
N GLN A 14 6.69 -24.39 -0.24
CA GLN A 14 6.72 -25.73 -0.81
C GLN A 14 6.68 -26.80 0.29
N GLY A 15 6.22 -28.00 -0.05
CA GLY A 15 6.28 -29.16 0.84
C GLY A 15 5.13 -29.31 1.83
N MET A 16 4.08 -28.49 1.74
CA MET A 16 2.82 -28.69 2.46
C MET A 16 1.63 -28.53 1.53
N ASN A 17 0.60 -29.36 1.73
CA ASN A 17 -0.69 -29.28 1.05
C ASN A 17 -1.74 -28.65 1.98
N ASP A 18 -1.53 -27.37 2.29
CA ASP A 18 -2.46 -26.53 3.07
C ASP A 18 -2.38 -25.10 2.50
N ASP A 19 -3.53 -24.49 2.24
CA ASP A 19 -3.61 -23.14 1.69
C ASP A 19 -3.33 -22.07 2.76
N LYS A 20 -3.40 -22.43 4.05
CA LYS A 20 -3.11 -21.50 5.14
C LYS A 20 -1.61 -21.34 5.34
N MET A 21 -1.10 -20.14 5.14
CA MET A 21 0.32 -19.83 5.25
C MET A 21 0.68 -19.29 6.63
N ILE A 22 -0.16 -18.39 7.15
CA ILE A 22 0.15 -17.65 8.38
C ILE A 22 0.04 -18.56 9.61
N SER A 23 1.07 -18.48 10.46
CA SER A 23 1.12 -19.18 11.74
C SER A 23 -0.08 -18.84 12.62
N PRO A 24 -0.84 -19.85 13.08
CA PRO A 24 -1.84 -19.64 14.13
C PRO A 24 -1.21 -19.57 15.53
N TYR A 25 0.09 -19.81 15.66
CA TYR A 25 0.80 -19.85 16.93
C TYR A 25 1.38 -18.48 17.26
N TRP A 26 1.08 -17.98 18.45
CA TRP A 26 1.67 -16.78 18.99
C TRP A 26 3.16 -16.99 19.32
N PRO A 27 4.01 -15.97 19.13
CA PRO A 27 5.39 -16.03 19.56
C PRO A 27 5.48 -16.09 21.09
N GLU A 28 6.60 -16.60 21.59
CA GLU A 28 6.88 -16.59 23.04
C GLU A 28 6.89 -15.15 23.58
N GLY A 29 6.23 -14.94 24.72
CA GLY A 29 6.09 -13.62 25.33
C GLY A 29 5.06 -12.71 24.64
N ALA A 30 4.21 -13.23 23.76
CA ALA A 30 3.08 -12.46 23.22
C ALA A 30 2.12 -12.06 24.35
N GLU A 31 1.63 -10.83 24.30
CA GLU A 31 0.68 -10.27 25.26
C GLU A 31 -0.62 -9.86 24.55
N ASP A 32 -1.74 -9.95 25.27
CA ASP A 32 -3.03 -9.43 24.82
C ASP A 32 -3.13 -7.90 24.98
N GLU A 33 -4.26 -7.33 24.61
CA GLU A 33 -4.53 -5.88 24.68
C GLU A 33 -4.41 -5.29 26.10
N ASN A 34 -4.49 -6.14 27.12
CA ASN A 34 -4.41 -5.79 28.53
C ASN A 34 -3.03 -6.10 29.14
N GLY A 35 -2.07 -6.57 28.34
CA GLY A 35 -0.73 -6.95 28.79
C GLY A 35 -0.66 -8.34 29.44
N ASN A 36 -1.68 -9.19 29.29
CA ASN A 36 -1.60 -10.56 29.80
C ASN A 36 -0.89 -11.46 28.80
N LEU A 37 0.01 -12.30 29.29
CA LEU A 37 0.67 -13.30 28.45
C LEU A 37 -0.34 -14.24 27.80
N ILE A 38 -0.23 -14.38 26.48
CA ILE A 38 -1.01 -15.31 25.68
C ILE A 38 -0.37 -16.69 25.78
N PRO A 39 -1.13 -17.74 26.15
CA PRO A 39 -0.61 -19.11 26.16
C PRO A 39 -0.06 -19.51 24.79
N THR A 40 1.18 -19.99 24.76
CA THR A 40 1.84 -20.45 23.53
C THR A 40 1.87 -21.97 23.44
N ILE A 41 1.92 -22.48 22.21
CA ILE A 41 2.09 -23.92 21.96
C ILE A 41 3.60 -24.17 21.83
N PRO A 42 4.16 -25.12 22.61
CA PRO A 42 5.58 -25.47 22.53
C PRO A 42 6.00 -25.85 21.11
N LEU A 43 7.22 -25.47 20.70
CA LEU A 43 7.70 -25.59 19.32
C LEU A 43 7.56 -27.03 18.77
N GLU A 44 7.85 -28.03 19.59
CA GLU A 44 7.77 -29.45 19.24
C GLU A 44 6.34 -29.97 19.03
N GLN A 45 5.34 -29.24 19.55
CA GLN A 45 3.91 -29.55 19.39
C GLN A 45 3.27 -28.75 18.25
N GLN A 46 3.98 -27.78 17.69
CA GLN A 46 3.49 -27.02 16.55
C GLN A 46 3.53 -27.86 15.27
N ILE A 47 2.48 -27.76 14.46
CA ILE A 47 2.47 -28.32 13.11
C ILE A 47 3.53 -27.56 12.30
N LYS A 48 4.46 -28.29 11.71
CA LYS A 48 5.60 -27.71 10.98
C LYS A 48 5.16 -27.00 9.72
N GLY A 49 5.69 -25.81 9.43
CA GLY A 49 5.61 -25.21 8.09
C GLY A 49 4.69 -23.99 7.95
N TYR A 50 4.04 -23.52 9.00
CA TYR A 50 3.39 -22.21 8.99
C TYR A 50 4.41 -21.09 9.17
N ILE A 51 4.11 -19.92 8.64
CA ILE A 51 5.00 -18.78 8.57
C ILE A 51 4.53 -17.70 9.54
N SER A 52 5.39 -17.29 10.46
CA SER A 52 5.15 -16.13 11.31
C SER A 52 5.40 -14.83 10.55
N ILE A 53 4.92 -13.70 11.08
CA ILE A 53 5.18 -12.38 10.50
C ILE A 53 6.70 -12.19 10.32
N PRO A 54 7.18 -11.94 9.09
CA PRO A 54 8.60 -11.76 8.81
C PRO A 54 9.18 -10.54 9.53
N GLU A 55 10.45 -10.64 9.96
CA GLU A 55 11.23 -9.48 10.36
C GLU A 55 12.00 -8.95 9.15
N VAL A 56 11.75 -7.69 8.79
CA VAL A 56 12.35 -7.08 7.61
C VAL A 56 13.30 -5.96 8.03
N HIS A 57 14.53 -6.05 7.55
CA HIS A 57 15.59 -5.06 7.75
C HIS A 57 16.04 -4.52 6.40
N ILE A 58 16.21 -3.20 6.30
CA ILE A 58 16.68 -2.52 5.10
C ILE A 58 17.90 -1.69 5.50
N GLN A 59 19.03 -1.88 4.82
CA GLN A 59 20.28 -1.14 5.10
C GLN A 59 20.75 -1.16 6.57
N GLY A 60 20.45 -2.25 7.30
CA GLY A 60 20.82 -2.38 8.71
C GLY A 60 19.95 -1.57 9.67
N ASP A 61 18.92 -0.87 9.19
CA ASP A 61 17.92 -0.24 10.05
C ASP A 61 17.10 -1.29 10.82
N SER A 62 16.54 -0.85 11.96
CA SER A 62 15.63 -1.65 12.76
C SER A 62 14.34 -1.98 12.01
N LYS A 63 13.67 -3.04 12.49
CA LYS A 63 12.51 -3.72 11.89
C LYS A 63 11.53 -2.76 11.21
N PHE A 64 11.29 -3.00 9.92
CA PHE A 64 10.18 -2.40 9.19
C PHE A 64 8.91 -3.23 9.42
N PHE A 65 7.83 -2.56 9.79
CA PHE A 65 6.53 -3.19 9.97
C PHE A 65 5.66 -3.00 8.71
N GLY A 66 5.10 -4.10 8.25
CA GLY A 66 4.20 -4.16 7.10
C GLY A 66 2.96 -5.00 7.38
N SER A 67 2.05 -5.02 6.41
CA SER A 67 0.91 -5.93 6.38
C SER A 67 1.37 -7.30 5.91
N PHE A 68 0.95 -8.37 6.59
CA PHE A 68 1.23 -9.75 6.20
C PHE A 68 -0.09 -10.50 6.00
N THR A 69 -0.30 -11.04 4.81
CA THR A 69 -1.60 -11.60 4.39
C THR A 69 -1.40 -12.87 3.57
N ASP A 70 -2.36 -13.80 3.63
CA ASP A 70 -2.42 -14.88 2.67
C ASP A 70 -2.64 -14.30 1.26
N ALA A 71 -2.00 -14.90 0.27
CA ALA A 71 -1.98 -14.43 -1.10
C ALA A 71 -2.18 -15.59 -2.07
N VAL A 72 -2.60 -15.26 -3.29
CA VAL A 72 -2.75 -16.23 -4.37
C VAL A 72 -1.96 -15.73 -5.57
N GLY A 73 -1.04 -16.56 -6.05
CA GLY A 73 -0.24 -16.31 -7.25
C GLY A 73 -0.81 -17.01 -8.48
N LYS A 74 -0.22 -16.69 -9.64
CA LYS A 74 -0.41 -17.45 -10.87
C LYS A 74 0.94 -17.65 -11.55
N THR A 75 1.19 -18.85 -12.05
CA THR A 75 2.33 -19.16 -12.92
C THR A 75 2.14 -18.54 -14.32
N GLY A 76 3.20 -18.56 -15.14
CA GLY A 76 3.14 -18.01 -16.51
C GLY A 76 2.15 -18.72 -17.44
N ASP A 77 1.85 -19.99 -17.18
CA ASP A 77 0.83 -20.80 -17.86
C ASP A 77 -0.57 -20.69 -17.21
N GLY A 78 -0.72 -19.84 -16.19
CA GLY A 78 -2.01 -19.51 -15.58
C GLY A 78 -2.46 -20.41 -14.43
N GLN A 79 -1.65 -21.38 -14.01
CA GLN A 79 -1.96 -22.21 -12.84
C GLN A 79 -1.93 -21.38 -11.57
N VAL A 80 -2.88 -21.65 -10.68
CA VAL A 80 -3.04 -20.91 -9.43
C VAL A 80 -2.09 -21.47 -8.37
N ILE A 81 -1.36 -20.57 -7.70
CA ILE A 81 -0.50 -20.89 -6.56
C ILE A 81 -1.21 -20.41 -5.30
N ARG A 82 -1.65 -21.32 -4.43
CA ARG A 82 -2.39 -20.99 -3.20
C ARG A 82 -1.52 -20.92 -1.95
N ASN A 83 -0.34 -21.53 -2.00
CA ASN A 83 0.63 -21.54 -0.90
C ASN A 83 1.49 -20.28 -0.91
N MET A 84 0.86 -19.10 -0.86
CA MET A 84 1.57 -17.83 -0.90
C MET A 84 1.13 -16.90 0.23
N ALA A 85 2.08 -16.10 0.71
CA ALA A 85 1.79 -14.97 1.58
C ALA A 85 2.47 -13.71 1.02
N MET A 86 1.84 -12.56 1.20
CA MET A 86 2.36 -11.26 0.78
C MET A 86 2.72 -10.44 2.01
N TYR A 87 3.91 -9.83 1.98
CA TYR A 87 4.32 -8.82 2.93
C TYR A 87 4.42 -7.45 2.24
N GLU A 88 3.79 -6.44 2.82
CA GLU A 88 3.71 -5.10 2.23
C GLU A 88 4.06 -4.01 3.25
N ILE A 89 5.12 -3.26 2.97
CA ILE A 89 5.58 -2.09 3.73
C ILE A 89 5.24 -0.84 2.94
N THR A 90 4.57 0.09 3.60
CA THR A 90 4.09 1.34 3.00
C THR A 90 4.29 2.56 3.91
N LYS A 91 4.77 2.33 5.13
CA LYS A 91 5.09 3.35 6.12
C LYS A 91 6.60 3.41 6.36
N GLY A 92 7.13 4.61 6.57
CA GLY A 92 8.53 4.80 6.94
C GLY A 92 9.52 4.67 5.78
N LEU A 93 9.10 4.27 4.57
CA LEU A 93 10.00 4.08 3.44
C LEU A 93 10.45 5.40 2.81
N THR A 94 9.55 6.39 2.72
CA THR A 94 9.83 7.66 2.06
C THR A 94 10.81 8.50 2.89
N GLU A 95 10.71 8.45 4.21
CA GLU A 95 11.58 9.18 5.14
C GLU A 95 13.01 8.65 5.13
N LYS A 96 13.23 7.44 4.61
CA LYS A 96 14.53 6.76 4.61
C LYS A 96 15.42 7.12 3.43
N ASN A 97 14.92 7.81 2.40
CA ASN A 97 15.68 8.18 1.20
C ASN A 97 16.51 7.01 0.64
N LEU A 98 15.87 5.84 0.51
CA LEU A 98 16.54 4.61 0.09
C LEU A 98 17.20 4.78 -1.29
N PRO A 99 18.40 4.23 -1.52
CA PRO A 99 19.10 4.33 -2.80
C PRO A 99 18.37 3.58 -3.92
N GLU A 100 18.83 3.75 -5.18
CA GLU A 100 18.27 3.03 -6.34
C GLU A 100 18.36 1.51 -6.18
N THR A 101 19.40 1.03 -5.49
CA THR A 101 19.58 -0.38 -5.15
C THR A 101 20.01 -0.52 -3.70
N PHE A 102 19.38 -1.41 -2.95
CA PHE A 102 19.75 -1.73 -1.57
C PHE A 102 19.50 -3.21 -1.27
N ASP A 103 20.16 -3.71 -0.23
CA ASP A 103 19.90 -5.05 0.30
C ASP A 103 18.81 -5.00 1.37
N MET A 104 17.88 -5.94 1.25
CA MET A 104 16.83 -6.20 2.22
C MET A 104 17.07 -7.58 2.85
N THR A 105 17.16 -7.63 4.17
CA THR A 105 17.22 -8.89 4.91
C THR A 105 15.83 -9.25 5.42
N VAL A 106 15.37 -10.45 5.10
CA VAL A 106 14.10 -11.02 5.58
C VAL A 106 14.42 -12.21 6.48
N LYS A 107 14.03 -12.11 7.75
CA LYS A 107 14.10 -13.23 8.70
C LYS A 107 12.73 -13.85 8.87
N LEU A 108 12.66 -15.16 8.67
CA LEU A 108 11.42 -15.90 8.62
C LEU A 108 11.42 -17.02 9.66
N ASN A 109 10.56 -16.89 10.66
CA ASN A 109 10.30 -17.98 11.59
C ASN A 109 9.24 -18.91 11.00
N VAL A 110 9.53 -20.21 11.02
CA VAL A 110 8.64 -21.26 10.53
C VAL A 110 8.28 -22.17 11.69
N SER A 111 6.98 -22.41 11.88
CA SER A 111 6.49 -23.24 12.99
C SER A 111 7.16 -24.61 12.99
N GLY A 112 7.48 -25.11 14.19
CA GLY A 112 8.17 -26.38 14.39
C GLY A 112 9.60 -26.46 13.82
N ILE A 113 10.21 -25.32 13.46
CA ILE A 113 11.62 -25.20 13.09
C ILE A 113 12.28 -24.21 14.07
N GLN A 114 13.38 -24.62 14.69
CA GLN A 114 14.03 -23.86 15.75
C GLN A 114 14.75 -22.61 15.22
N GLU A 115 15.46 -22.75 14.10
CA GLU A 115 16.27 -21.67 13.54
C GLU A 115 15.50 -20.92 12.45
N PRO A 116 15.52 -19.57 12.44
CA PRO A 116 14.88 -18.79 11.39
C PRO A 116 15.62 -18.95 10.06
N PHE A 117 14.87 -18.85 8.96
CA PHE A 117 15.45 -18.70 7.64
C PHE A 117 15.80 -17.23 7.42
N GLU A 118 17.00 -16.96 6.92
CA GLU A 118 17.45 -15.61 6.60
C GLU A 118 17.74 -15.49 5.10
N PHE A 119 17.13 -14.48 4.48
CA PHE A 119 17.29 -14.18 3.07
C PHE A 119 17.81 -12.76 2.90
N VAL A 120 18.90 -12.59 2.15
CA VAL A 120 19.37 -11.27 1.69
C VAL A 120 18.94 -11.10 0.25
N VAL A 121 18.03 -10.16 0.01
CA VAL A 121 17.41 -9.92 -1.29
C VAL A 121 17.84 -8.55 -1.81
N PRO A 122 18.53 -8.48 -2.97
CA PRO A 122 18.82 -7.20 -3.60
C PRO A 122 17.54 -6.60 -4.17
N VAL A 123 17.21 -5.38 -3.75
CA VAL A 123 16.02 -4.65 -4.18
C VAL A 123 16.44 -3.51 -5.08
N LYS A 124 15.77 -3.41 -6.24
CA LYS A 124 15.89 -2.27 -7.15
C LYS A 124 14.65 -1.39 -7.06
N ASN A 125 14.87 -0.10 -6.95
CA ASN A 125 13.82 0.90 -7.02
C ASN A 125 13.31 1.02 -8.46
N LEU A 126 12.01 0.75 -8.64
CA LEU A 126 11.31 0.79 -9.92
C LEU A 126 10.63 2.15 -10.17
N VAL A 127 10.93 3.18 -9.38
CA VAL A 127 10.37 4.53 -9.55
C VAL A 127 10.74 5.18 -10.89
N LYS A 128 11.69 4.62 -11.67
CA LYS A 128 11.98 5.10 -13.02
C LYS A 128 10.69 5.05 -13.86
N GLY A 129 10.19 6.22 -14.26
CA GLY A 129 8.91 6.38 -14.94
C GLY A 129 7.77 6.89 -14.04
N ALA A 130 8.06 7.29 -12.80
CA ALA A 130 7.06 7.94 -11.96
C ALA A 130 6.68 9.32 -12.51
N VAL A 131 5.38 9.59 -12.59
CA VAL A 131 4.83 10.88 -12.97
C VAL A 131 4.25 11.54 -11.73
N VAL A 132 4.76 12.72 -11.38
CA VAL A 132 4.24 13.53 -10.27
C VAL A 132 3.46 14.70 -10.85
N LEU A 133 2.19 14.80 -10.48
CA LEU A 133 1.30 15.89 -10.87
C LEU A 133 1.01 16.75 -9.64
N HIS A 134 0.92 18.07 -9.82
CA HIS A 134 0.50 19.03 -8.81
C HIS A 134 -0.74 19.78 -9.30
N PRO A 135 -1.95 19.18 -9.19
CA PRO A 135 -3.15 19.82 -9.71
C PRO A 135 -3.53 21.08 -8.94
N ASP A 136 -3.29 21.08 -7.61
CA ASP A 136 -3.71 22.11 -6.65
C ASP A 136 -5.20 22.50 -6.78
N GLN A 137 -6.02 21.55 -7.23
CA GLN A 137 -7.45 21.74 -7.47
C GLN A 137 -8.23 21.58 -6.18
N THR A 138 -9.09 22.56 -5.89
CA THR A 138 -9.92 22.57 -4.69
C THR A 138 -11.39 22.37 -5.04
N GLN A 139 -12.05 21.48 -4.33
CA GLN A 139 -13.48 21.24 -4.40
C GLN A 139 -14.12 21.54 -3.06
N SER A 140 -15.33 22.11 -3.09
CA SER A 140 -16.04 22.56 -1.88
C SER A 140 -17.51 22.11 -1.88
N SER A 141 -18.02 21.76 -0.71
CA SER A 141 -19.45 21.48 -0.48
C SER A 141 -19.84 22.00 0.90
N GLY A 142 -20.69 23.03 0.93
CA GLY A 142 -21.03 23.74 2.16
C GLY A 142 -19.79 24.28 2.87
N ASN A 143 -19.59 23.86 4.13
CA ASN A 143 -18.43 24.25 4.93
C ASN A 143 -17.23 23.31 4.79
N PHE A 144 -17.34 22.26 3.98
CA PHE A 144 -16.25 21.32 3.72
C PHE A 144 -15.54 21.67 2.41
N SER A 145 -14.23 21.52 2.38
CA SER A 145 -13.44 21.58 1.15
C SER A 145 -12.28 20.59 1.20
N TYR A 146 -11.86 20.12 0.03
CA TYR A 146 -10.62 19.37 -0.12
C TYR A 146 -9.83 19.89 -1.31
N THR A 147 -8.50 19.80 -1.22
CA THR A 147 -7.57 20.19 -2.27
C THR A 147 -6.70 19.00 -2.64
N ILE A 148 -6.69 18.62 -3.92
CA ILE A 148 -5.74 17.64 -4.46
C ILE A 148 -4.39 18.33 -4.65
N LYS A 149 -3.45 18.09 -3.74
CA LYS A 149 -2.12 18.71 -3.77
C LYS A 149 -1.18 18.01 -4.73
N GLN A 150 -1.26 16.68 -4.78
CA GLN A 150 -0.31 15.87 -5.54
C GLN A 150 -0.90 14.53 -5.96
N VAL A 151 -0.54 14.07 -7.15
CA VAL A 151 -0.80 12.70 -7.63
C VAL A 151 0.52 12.08 -8.07
N ASP A 152 0.94 11.01 -7.42
CA ASP A 152 2.12 10.24 -7.83
C ASP A 152 1.68 8.97 -8.54
N LEU A 153 2.10 8.81 -9.78
CA LEU A 153 1.82 7.64 -10.61
C LEU A 153 3.12 6.86 -10.80
N THR A 154 3.21 5.64 -10.28
CA THR A 154 4.28 4.69 -10.57
C THR A 154 3.71 3.54 -11.41
N PRO A 155 4.54 2.66 -12.00
CA PRO A 155 4.04 1.49 -12.72
C PRO A 155 3.16 0.54 -11.88
N VAL A 156 3.14 0.68 -10.54
CA VAL A 156 2.50 -0.26 -9.62
C VAL A 156 1.78 0.41 -8.44
N THR A 157 1.70 1.73 -8.41
CA THR A 157 1.07 2.51 -7.33
C THR A 157 0.55 3.84 -7.88
N THR A 158 -0.60 4.28 -7.36
CA THR A 158 -1.13 5.62 -7.59
C THR A 158 -1.42 6.27 -6.25
N ARG A 159 -0.59 7.23 -5.83
CA ARG A 159 -0.75 7.95 -4.57
C ARG A 159 -1.46 9.27 -4.79
N LEU A 160 -2.46 9.55 -3.96
CA LEU A 160 -3.20 10.80 -3.96
C LEU A 160 -2.98 11.56 -2.64
N VAL A 161 -2.40 12.75 -2.71
CA VAL A 161 -2.18 13.63 -1.56
C VAL A 161 -3.26 14.71 -1.55
N LEU A 162 -4.03 14.74 -0.47
CA LEU A 162 -5.19 15.60 -0.29
C LEU A 162 -5.04 16.41 0.99
N ASP A 163 -5.39 17.70 0.94
CA ASP A 163 -5.70 18.48 2.13
C ASP A 163 -7.21 18.60 2.28
N SER A 164 -7.74 18.58 3.49
CA SER A 164 -9.17 18.79 3.74
C SER A 164 -9.39 19.80 4.87
N LYS A 165 -10.41 20.65 4.72
CA LYS A 165 -10.76 21.70 5.67
C LYS A 165 -12.27 21.73 5.92
N GLY A 166 -12.62 22.07 7.16
CA GLY A 166 -14.02 22.24 7.57
C GLY A 166 -14.70 20.95 8.04
N LYS A 167 -15.98 21.06 8.40
CA LYS A 167 -16.76 19.95 8.96
C LYS A 167 -17.17 18.99 7.86
N VAL A 168 -16.89 17.70 8.04
CA VAL A 168 -17.33 16.64 7.13
C VAL A 168 -18.85 16.73 6.92
N PRO A 169 -19.35 16.76 5.67
CA PRO A 169 -20.77 16.78 5.39
C PRO A 169 -21.45 15.55 6.01
N ALA A 170 -22.62 15.77 6.61
CA ALA A 170 -23.41 14.74 7.28
C ALA A 170 -24.86 14.85 6.82
N THR A 171 -25.53 13.72 6.63
CA THR A 171 -26.99 13.71 6.45
C THR A 171 -27.69 13.93 7.81
N PRO A 172 -28.97 14.34 7.82
CA PRO A 172 -29.71 14.52 9.07
C PRO A 172 -29.77 13.28 9.96
N GLU A 173 -29.65 12.09 9.39
CA GLU A 173 -29.63 10.81 10.09
C GLU A 173 -28.28 10.51 10.76
N GLN A 174 -27.19 11.14 10.29
CA GLN A 174 -25.83 10.94 10.80
C GLN A 174 -25.52 11.94 11.94
N THR A 175 -26.11 11.72 13.11
CA THR A 175 -25.98 12.58 14.29
C THR A 175 -25.48 11.82 15.52
N GLY A 176 -25.02 12.56 16.54
CA GLY A 176 -24.47 11.96 17.77
C GLY A 176 -23.27 11.07 17.48
N ASP A 177 -23.28 9.86 18.01
CA ASP A 177 -22.21 8.85 17.83
C ASP A 177 -22.05 8.38 16.37
N LEU A 178 -23.05 8.63 15.51
CA LEU A 178 -23.04 8.32 14.08
C LEU A 178 -22.56 9.49 13.22
N SER A 179 -22.11 10.59 13.83
CA SER A 179 -21.59 11.75 13.11
C SER A 179 -20.33 11.37 12.32
N PRO A 180 -20.23 11.75 11.03
CA PRO A 180 -19.06 11.41 10.24
C PRO A 180 -17.86 12.24 10.69
N THR A 181 -16.76 11.55 10.96
CA THR A 181 -15.50 12.17 11.38
C THR A 181 -14.47 12.24 10.24
N LYS A 182 -14.74 11.57 9.11
CA LYS A 182 -13.82 11.44 7.98
C LYS A 182 -14.59 11.45 6.66
N MET A 183 -13.95 12.00 5.61
CA MET A 183 -14.37 11.83 4.23
C MET A 183 -13.64 10.65 3.61
N TYR A 184 -14.37 9.85 2.85
CA TYR A 184 -13.82 8.80 2.00
C TYR A 184 -13.92 9.25 0.55
N TYR A 185 -12.98 8.79 -0.27
CA TYR A 185 -12.87 9.16 -1.67
C TYR A 185 -12.94 7.89 -2.51
N ASP A 186 -13.80 7.90 -3.53
CA ASP A 186 -13.82 6.85 -4.53
C ASP A 186 -12.96 7.26 -5.72
N ILE A 187 -12.01 6.39 -6.09
CA ILE A 187 -11.29 6.51 -7.35
C ILE A 187 -11.94 5.55 -8.34
N VAL A 188 -12.44 6.11 -9.44
CA VAL A 188 -13.03 5.37 -10.54
C VAL A 188 -12.22 5.58 -11.82
N ASP A 189 -12.28 4.62 -12.73
CA ASP A 189 -11.89 4.84 -14.12
C ASP A 189 -13.00 5.61 -14.88
N GLN A 190 -12.77 5.97 -16.14
CA GLN A 190 -13.76 6.66 -16.99
C GLN A 190 -15.01 5.87 -17.31
N ASP A 191 -14.93 4.54 -17.24
CA ASP A 191 -16.08 3.67 -17.42
C ASP A 191 -16.89 3.59 -16.10
N GLY A 192 -16.42 4.25 -15.04
CA GLY A 192 -17.02 4.29 -13.72
C GLY A 192 -16.67 3.10 -12.85
N ASN A 193 -15.72 2.25 -13.26
CA ASN A 193 -15.30 1.12 -12.45
C ASN A 193 -14.42 1.63 -11.30
N GLN A 194 -14.80 1.24 -10.08
CA GLN A 194 -14.00 1.54 -8.91
C GLN A 194 -12.64 0.85 -8.98
N VAL A 195 -11.58 1.63 -8.79
CA VAL A 195 -10.25 1.11 -8.56
C VAL A 195 -10.23 0.51 -7.16
N GLN A 196 -9.72 -0.71 -7.01
CA GLN A 196 -9.54 -1.31 -5.70
C GLN A 196 -8.60 -0.43 -4.86
N GLN A 197 -9.12 0.06 -3.73
CA GLN A 197 -8.38 0.95 -2.83
C GLN A 197 -7.89 0.18 -1.62
N ASN A 198 -6.57 0.15 -1.43
CA ASN A 198 -5.98 -0.22 -0.16
C ASN A 198 -5.67 1.06 0.62
N MET A 199 -6.40 1.31 1.71
CA MET A 199 -6.09 2.40 2.61
C MET A 199 -4.76 2.13 3.30
N ILE A 200 -3.71 2.85 2.89
CA ILE A 200 -2.43 2.84 3.57
C ILE A 200 -2.44 3.97 4.60
N GLY A 201 -2.42 3.57 5.88
CA GLY A 201 -2.77 4.45 6.98
C GLY A 201 -1.81 5.60 7.25
N TYR A 202 -2.39 6.75 7.60
CA TYR A 202 -1.93 7.60 8.70
C TYR A 202 -3.07 7.64 9.72
N PHE A 203 -3.09 6.69 10.63
CA PHE A 203 -4.07 6.65 11.72
C PHE A 203 -3.35 7.09 12.98
N ASN A 204 -3.62 8.32 13.42
CA ASN A 204 -3.68 8.80 14.81
C ASN A 204 -3.48 10.31 14.86
N SER A 205 -4.57 11.08 14.98
CA SER A 205 -4.71 12.33 15.77
C SER A 205 -5.98 13.09 15.39
N SER A 206 -6.38 14.07 16.19
CA SER A 206 -7.43 15.05 15.86
C SER A 206 -7.12 15.81 14.56
N PRO A 207 -8.08 16.52 13.91
CA PRO A 207 -7.92 17.05 12.56
C PRO A 207 -6.67 17.95 12.44
N GLY A 208 -5.64 17.40 11.82
CA GLY A 208 -4.37 18.05 11.50
C GLY A 208 -3.82 17.37 10.26
N MET A 209 -3.31 18.17 9.31
CA MET A 209 -2.82 17.81 7.97
C MET A 209 -2.76 16.30 7.66
N TRP A 210 -3.79 15.81 6.97
CA TRP A 210 -3.87 14.42 6.55
C TRP A 210 -3.07 14.22 5.27
N ARG A 211 -2.35 13.10 5.15
CA ARG A 211 -1.85 12.57 3.88
C ARG A 211 -2.55 11.24 3.65
N GLN A 212 -3.07 10.99 2.46
CA GLN A 212 -3.62 9.69 2.09
C GLN A 212 -2.64 8.98 1.15
N ILE A 213 -2.54 7.65 1.25
CA ILE A 213 -1.76 6.83 0.32
C ILE A 213 -2.68 5.72 -0.16
N LEU A 214 -2.72 5.53 -1.47
CA LEU A 214 -3.52 4.53 -2.17
C LEU A 214 -2.57 3.75 -3.09
N THR A 215 -2.79 2.45 -3.28
CA THR A 215 -1.95 1.56 -4.10
C THR A 215 -2.81 0.64 -4.96
N LYS A 216 -2.41 0.45 -6.23
CA LYS A 216 -3.10 -0.40 -7.24
C LYS A 216 -2.13 -1.42 -7.82
N ASN A 217 -2.46 -2.72 -7.80
CA ASN A 217 -1.71 -3.73 -8.57
C ASN A 217 -2.28 -3.86 -10.00
N LYS A 218 -1.38 -3.91 -11.00
CA LYS A 218 -1.59 -3.97 -12.47
C LYS A 218 -2.01 -2.65 -13.15
N VAL A 219 -1.11 -2.15 -14.00
CA VAL A 219 -1.32 -1.04 -14.94
C VAL A 219 -1.46 -1.61 -16.34
N GLU A 220 -2.66 -1.48 -16.92
CA GLU A 220 -2.80 -1.17 -18.34
C GLU A 220 -3.19 0.30 -18.43
N TYR A 221 -2.47 1.04 -19.27
CA TYR A 221 -2.54 2.49 -19.38
C TYR A 221 -3.90 2.95 -19.85
N TRP A 222 -4.55 3.78 -19.04
CA TRP A 222 -5.62 4.62 -19.53
C TRP A 222 -5.77 5.90 -18.70
N ILE A 223 -5.93 7.02 -19.41
CA ILE A 223 -6.05 8.38 -18.90
C ILE A 223 -7.52 8.63 -18.59
N TYR A 224 -7.90 8.87 -17.32
CA TYR A 224 -9.32 9.04 -16.96
C TYR A 224 -9.65 10.25 -16.10
N ASP A 225 -10.81 10.79 -16.47
CA ASP A 225 -11.59 11.89 -15.91
C ASP A 225 -12.10 11.59 -14.50
N VAL A 226 -11.96 12.56 -13.59
CA VAL A 226 -12.63 12.59 -12.28
C VAL A 226 -13.82 13.53 -12.36
N THR A 227 -15.01 13.00 -12.64
CA THR A 227 -16.19 13.84 -12.87
C THR A 227 -16.73 14.45 -11.57
N PHE A 228 -16.55 15.76 -11.39
CA PHE A 228 -17.67 16.67 -11.15
C PHE A 228 -17.54 17.86 -12.11
N ALA A 229 -18.67 18.16 -12.76
CA ALA A 229 -18.77 18.88 -14.01
C ALA A 229 -18.20 20.31 -13.97
N LYS A 230 -17.22 20.58 -14.86
CA LYS A 230 -17.08 21.75 -15.76
C LYS A 230 -15.61 22.12 -16.01
N ASP A 231 -14.70 21.78 -15.09
CA ASP A 231 -13.30 22.24 -15.13
C ASP A 231 -12.30 21.21 -15.73
N ILE A 232 -12.76 20.01 -16.09
CA ILE A 232 -11.95 18.92 -16.66
C ILE A 232 -11.40 19.22 -18.06
N VAL A 233 -12.13 19.99 -18.86
CA VAL A 233 -11.73 20.27 -20.25
C VAL A 233 -10.39 21.03 -20.29
N GLU A 234 -10.12 21.86 -19.28
CA GLU A 234 -8.88 22.64 -19.18
C GLU A 234 -7.68 21.80 -18.70
N LEU A 235 -7.90 20.83 -17.79
CA LEU A 235 -6.85 19.89 -17.35
C LEU A 235 -6.47 18.88 -18.44
N GLY A 236 -7.46 18.41 -19.21
CA GLY A 236 -7.22 17.54 -20.38
C GLY A 236 -6.41 18.24 -21.47
N ALA A 237 -6.60 19.55 -21.66
CA ALA A 237 -5.80 20.36 -22.58
C ALA A 237 -4.35 20.53 -22.08
N ALA A 238 -4.16 20.85 -20.79
CA ALA A 238 -2.83 21.04 -20.19
C ALA A 238 -1.96 19.77 -20.21
N LEU A 239 -2.57 18.59 -20.06
CA LEU A 239 -1.88 17.29 -20.16
C LEU A 239 -1.48 16.93 -21.60
N ARG A 240 -2.24 17.41 -22.60
CA ARG A 240 -1.94 17.20 -24.02
C ARG A 240 -0.73 18.03 -24.46
N ASP A 241 -0.65 19.27 -23.98
CA ASP A 241 0.43 20.19 -24.35
C ASP A 241 1.77 19.81 -23.71
N LYS A 242 1.80 19.42 -22.42
CA LYS A 242 3.03 18.92 -21.76
C LYS A 242 3.59 17.65 -22.40
N ARG A 243 2.73 16.83 -23.01
CA ARG A 243 3.15 15.62 -23.71
C ARG A 243 3.76 15.93 -25.08
N LEU A 244 3.37 17.01 -25.75
CA LEU A 244 3.96 17.41 -27.03
C LEU A 244 5.36 18.02 -26.84
N GLU A 245 5.60 18.72 -25.74
CA GLU A 245 6.92 19.25 -25.39
C GLU A 245 7.96 18.15 -25.14
N GLY A 246 7.56 17.03 -24.50
CA GLY A 246 8.46 15.90 -24.22
C GLY A 246 8.80 15.01 -25.44
N TYR A 247 8.07 15.14 -26.55
CA TYR A 247 8.36 14.40 -27.80
C TYR A 247 9.20 15.21 -28.80
N ALA A 248 9.33 16.53 -28.62
CA ALA A 248 10.14 17.37 -29.51
C ALA A 248 11.66 17.15 -29.34
N ASP A 249 12.10 16.63 -28.20
CA ASP A 249 13.53 16.44 -27.88
C ASP A 249 14.10 15.04 -28.23
N ILE A 250 13.38 14.22 -29.00
CA ILE A 250 13.87 12.88 -29.44
C ILE A 250 14.06 12.79 -30.97
N THR A 251 13.96 13.91 -31.68
CA THR A 251 14.33 13.97 -33.11
C THR A 251 15.15 15.22 -33.41
N THR A 252 16.39 15.27 -32.91
CA THR A 252 17.51 15.87 -33.66
C THR A 252 18.83 15.22 -33.30
#